data_AF-A0A0D6PIB6-F1
#
_entry.id   AF-A0A0D6PIB6-F1
#
_cell.length_a   1.000
_cell.length_b   1.000
_cell.length_c   1.000
_cell.angle_alpha   90.00
_cell.angle_beta   90.00
_cell.angle_gamma   90.00
#
_symmetry.space_group_name_H-M   'P 1'
#
loop_
_entity.id
_entity.type
_entity.pdbx_description
1 polymer ?
#
loop_
_entity_poly.entity_id
_entity_poly.type
_entity_poly.pdbx_seq_one_letter_code
_entity_poly.pdbx_strand_id
1 'polypeptide(L)' 'MRYPAAEKFEFIRLFEQSYLPVRKTLDWLGISRSTFYRWYERYCAGGPEALHDRPSKPNRVWNCIDDVRRA' A
#
# COMPACT_ATOMS: atom_id res chain seq x y z
N MET A 1 -4.18 -10.10 5.47
CA MET A 1 -4.02 -10.68 4.12
C MET A 1 -2.71 -10.19 3.53
N ARG A 2 -1.82 -11.11 3.17
CA ARG A 2 -0.53 -10.78 2.54
C ARG A 2 -0.65 -11.09 1.06
N TYR A 3 -1.04 -10.09 0.27
CA TYR A 3 -1.10 -10.22 -1.18
C TYR A 3 0.33 -10.24 -1.74
N PRO A 4 0.70 -11.23 -2.58
CA PRO A 4 1.98 -11.21 -3.28
C PRO A 4 2.05 -10.00 -4.21
N ALA A 5 3.27 -9.53 -4.47
CA ALA A 5 3.51 -8.34 -5.29
C ALA A 5 2.92 -8.47 -6.70
N ALA A 6 2.99 -9.68 -7.27
CA ALA A 6 2.41 -10.02 -8.56
C ALA A 6 0.89 -9.76 -8.59
N GLU A 7 0.15 -10.24 -7.58
CA GLU A 7 -1.30 -10.04 -7.50
C GLU A 7 -1.67 -8.55 -7.39
N LYS A 8 -0.94 -7.80 -6.55
CA LYS A 8 -1.14 -6.34 -6.43
C LYS A 8 -0.91 -5.63 -7.76
N PHE A 9 0.07 -6.06 -8.54
CA PHE A 9 0.40 -5.48 -9.84
C PHE A 9 -0.66 -5.82 -10.90
N GLU A 10 -1.14 -7.06 -10.91
CA GLU A 10 -2.21 -7.49 -11.81
C GLU A 10 -3.49 -6.67 -11.58
N PHE A 11 -3.85 -6.40 -10.32
CA PHE A 11 -4.96 -5.49 -10.01
C PHE A 11 -4.72 -4.10 -10.58
N ILE A 12 -3.55 -3.50 -10.34
CA ILE A 12 -3.22 -2.15 -10.83
C ILE A 12 -3.32 -2.10 -12.37
N ARG A 13 -2.77 -3.10 -13.08
CA ARG A 13 -2.85 -3.18 -14.55
C ARG A 13 -4.28 -3.36 -15.04
N LEU A 14 -5.06 -4.24 -14.41
CA LEU A 14 -6.45 -4.48 -14.76
C LEU A 14 -7.30 -3.21 -14.58
N PHE A 15 -7.10 -2.46 -13.49
CA PHE A 15 -7.81 -1.20 -13.23
C PHE A 15 -7.32 -0.03 -14.07
N GLU A 16 -6.07 -0.02 -14.52
CA GLU A 16 -5.54 1.00 -15.42
C GLU A 16 -6.05 0.80 -16.85
N GLN A 17 -6.12 -0.46 -17.30
CA GLN A 17 -6.60 -0.80 -18.64
C GLN A 17 -8.13 -0.81 -18.74
N SER A 18 -8.80 -1.28 -17.70
CA SER A 18 -10.26 -1.29 -17.64
C SER A 18 -10.71 -0.15 -16.75
N TYR A 19 -11.50 0.80 -17.29
CA TYR A 19 -12.21 1.86 -16.55
C TYR A 19 -13.30 1.30 -15.59
N LEU A 20 -13.12 0.09 -15.08
CA LEU A 20 -13.98 -0.53 -14.11
C LEU A 20 -14.07 0.35 -12.86
N PRO A 21 -15.25 0.42 -12.24
CA PRO A 21 -15.42 1.16 -11.00
C PRO A 21 -14.60 0.49 -9.89
N VAL A 22 -13.37 0.98 -9.68
CA VAL A 22 -12.39 0.54 -8.67
C VAL A 22 -13.06 0.27 -7.33
N ARG A 23 -14.02 1.13 -6.96
CA ARG A 23 -14.76 1.03 -5.71
C ARG A 23 -15.56 -0.27 -5.55
N LYS A 24 -16.27 -0.74 -6.60
CA LYS A 24 -17.07 -1.98 -6.51
C LYS A 24 -16.16 -3.21 -6.47
N THR A 25 -15.10 -3.20 -7.27
CA THR A 25 -14.19 -4.33 -7.35
C THR A 25 -13.38 -4.47 -6.07
N LEU A 26 -12.89 -3.37 -5.49
CA LEU A 26 -12.20 -3.38 -4.20
C LEU A 26 -13.10 -3.86 -3.05
N ASP A 27 -14.38 -3.49 -3.07
CA ASP A 27 -15.38 -3.94 -2.09
C ASP A 27 -15.58 -5.46 -2.18
N TRP A 28 -15.71 -6.00 -3.41
CA TRP A 28 -15.81 -7.44 -3.65
C TRP A 28 -14.54 -8.22 -3.24
N LEU A 29 -13.36 -7.63 -3.46
CA LEU A 29 -12.07 -8.18 -3.02
C LEU A 29 -11.81 -8.01 -1.51
N GLY A 30 -12.64 -7.25 -0.80
CA GLY A 30 -12.43 -6.95 0.62
C GLY A 30 -11.23 -6.04 0.91
N ILE A 31 -10.74 -5.31 -0.11
CA ILE A 31 -9.58 -4.42 0.00
C ILE A 31 -10.07 -2.99 0.25
N SER A 32 -9.56 -2.34 1.29
CA SER A 32 -9.88 -0.93 1.52
C SER A 32 -9.23 -0.03 0.48
N ARG A 33 -9.94 1.04 0.06
CA ARG A 33 -9.42 2.06 -0.88
C ARG A 33 -8.05 2.59 -0.45
N SER A 34 -7.86 2.84 0.84
CA SER A 34 -6.60 3.36 1.40
C SER A 34 -5.43 2.39 1.18
N THR A 35 -5.69 1.09 1.21
CA THR A 35 -4.67 0.06 0.96
C THR A 35 -4.30 0.02 -0.52
N PHE A 36 -5.31 0.10 -1.41
CA PHE A 36 -5.11 0.13 -2.85
C PHE A 36 -4.31 1.38 -3.29
N TYR A 37 -4.70 2.58 -2.83
CA TYR A 37 -3.99 3.80 -3.18
C TYR A 37 -2.55 3.80 -2.66
N ARG A 38 -2.28 3.23 -1.48
CA ARG A 38 -0.89 3.04 -1.00
C ARG A 38 -0.06 2.12 -1.89
N TRP A 39 -0.66 1.11 -2.51
CA TRP A 39 0.04 0.28 -3.50
C TRP A 39 0.27 1.06 -4.79
N TYR A 40 -0.73 1.80 -5.24
CA TYR A 40 -0.62 2.64 -6.43
C TYR A 40 0.46 3.72 -6.30
N GLU A 41 0.55 4.40 -5.15
CA GLU A 41 1.62 5.37 -4.86
C GLU A 41 3.01 4.72 -4.91
N ARG A 42 3.16 3.51 -4.35
CA ARG A 42 4.42 2.76 -4.41
C ARG A 42 4.77 2.33 -5.83
N TYR A 43 3.77 1.88 -6.58
CA TYR A 43 3.92 1.53 -7.99
C TYR A 43 4.36 2.73 -8.84
N CYS A 44 3.77 3.91 -8.60
CA CYS A 44 4.16 5.14 -9.30
C CYS A 44 5.58 5.60 -8.91
N ALA A 45 5.97 5.42 -7.64
CA ALA A 45 7.28 5.82 -7.14
C ALA A 45 8.44 4.87 -7.51
N GLY A 46 8.18 3.59 -7.77
CA GLY A 46 9.26 2.61 -7.96
C GLY A 46 8.87 1.33 -8.71
N GLY A 47 7.77 1.37 -9.47
CA GLY A 47 7.35 0.28 -10.34
C GLY A 47 6.92 -1.00 -9.59
N PRO A 48 6.84 -2.14 -10.30
CA PRO A 48 6.39 -3.41 -9.73
C PRO A 48 7.33 -3.93 -8.62
N GLU A 49 8.62 -3.55 -8.65
CA GLU A 49 9.60 -3.91 -7.63
C GLU A 49 9.32 -3.23 -6.28
N ALA A 50 8.73 -2.03 -6.28
CA ALA A 50 8.30 -1.33 -5.06
C ALA A 50 7.03 -1.92 -4.42
N LEU A 51 6.32 -2.79 -5.15
CA LEU A 51 5.17 -3.54 -4.65
C LEU A 51 5.56 -4.80 -3.87
N HIS A 52 6.81 -5.25 -4.03
CA HIS A 52 7.37 -6.29 -3.18
C HIS A 52 7.34 -5.85 -1.72
N ASP A 53 6.87 -6.77 -0.88
CA ASP A 53 6.80 -6.60 0.56
C ASP A 53 8.24 -6.44 1.07
N ARG A 54 8.74 -5.19 1.13
CA ARG A 54 9.99 -4.91 1.81
C ARG A 54 9.78 -5.30 3.27
N PRO A 55 10.59 -6.20 3.85
CA PRO A 55 10.49 -6.48 5.27
C PRO A 55 10.57 -5.16 6.00
N SER A 56 9.54 -4.86 6.81
CA SER A 56 9.47 -3.67 7.63
C SER A 56 10.71 -3.65 8.52
N LYS A 57 11.79 -3.01 8.06
CA LYS A 57 12.77 -2.47 8.99
C LYS A 57 11.97 -1.46 9.81
N PRO A 58 11.91 -1.61 11.15
CA PRO A 58 11.16 -0.68 11.96
C PRO A 58 11.91 0.65 11.93
N ASN A 59 11.61 1.51 10.96
CA ASN A 59 12.17 2.87 10.90
C ASN A 59 11.34 3.87 11.72
N ARG A 60 10.34 3.38 12.45
CA ARG A 60 9.51 4.20 13.31
C ARG A 60 9.12 3.40 14.54
N VAL A 61 10.07 3.30 15.46
CA VAL A 61 9.77 2.97 16.85
C VAL A 61 8.88 4.11 17.36
N TRP A 62 7.66 3.78 17.77
CA TRP A 62 6.71 4.69 18.40
C TRP A 62 7.13 4.93 19.86
N ASN A 63 8.34 5.47 20.07
CA ASN A 63 8.84 5.89 21.37
C ASN A 63 9.40 7.31 21.25
N CYS A 64 8.50 8.26 20.98
CA CYS A 64 8.72 9.65 21.34
C CYS A 64 7.79 9.94 22.52
N ILE A 65 8.12 9.41 23.70
CA ILE A 65 7.70 10.06 24.93
C ILE A 65 8.71 11.18 25.10
N ASP A 66 8.22 12.36 24.76
CA ASP A 66 8.89 13.66 24.81
C ASP A 66 9.52 13.86 26.20
N ASP A 67 10.84 13.74 26.28
CA ASP A 67 11.65 14.27 27.38
C ASP A 67 11.69 15.79 27.21
N VAL A 68 10.60 16.45 27.60
CA VAL A 68 10.57 17.91 27.75
C VAL A 68 9.89 18.24 29.07
N ARG A 69 10.71 18.39 30.10
CA ARG A 69 10.73 19.59 30.95
C ARG A 69 11.93 19.52 31.90
N ARG A 70 13.05 20.05 31.40
CA ARG A 70 14.09 20.63 32.22
C ARG A 70 13.71 22.10 32.47
N ALA A 71 13.37 22.43 33.71
CA ALA A 71 13.45 23.76 34.31
C ALA A 71 13.61 23.56 35.82
#